data_AF-A0A9W8WF27-F1
#
_entry.id   AF-A0A9W8WF27-F1
#
_cell.length_a   1.000
_cell.length_b   1.000
_cell.length_c   1.000
_cell.angle_alpha   90.00
_cell.angle_beta   90.00
_cell.angle_gamma   90.00
#
_symmetry.space_group_name_H-M   'P 1'
#
loop_
_entity.id
_entity.type
_entity.pdbx_description
1 polymer ?
#
loop_
_entity_poly.entity_id
_entity_poly.type
_entity_poly.pdbx_seq_one_letter_code
_entity_poly.pdbx_strand_id
1 'polypeptide(L)'
;MIFSIGLAIPTYFFFKYQFIGFPSEDVPDIYNAEPSLFWNWIMQVLYNPILALVKSSTIPIQAYWNKSIKPQRGIDLPLFYVLTAIITIITDFLVLLIPFWVFFGLKMRIAAKVRLIVVFLVCGAVTVVAIIRVHEFRKKFYHIDPDYDPRNSLGEILSNIEVNLAIIA
;
A
#
# COMPACT_ATOMS: atom_id res chain seq x y z
N MET A 1 9.90 -4.50 14.05
CA MET A 1 10.64 -3.57 13.17
C MET A 1 11.77 -4.24 12.38
N ILE A 2 12.64 -5.05 12.99
CA ILE A 2 13.80 -5.67 12.31
C ILE A 2 13.41 -6.46 11.04
N PHE A 3 12.40 -7.33 11.12
CA PHE A 3 11.92 -8.08 9.95
C PHE A 3 11.36 -7.19 8.82
N SER A 4 10.76 -6.05 9.17
CA SER A 4 10.23 -5.09 8.18
C SER A 4 11.35 -4.35 7.44
N ILE A 5 12.45 -4.02 8.14
CA ILE A 5 13.64 -3.42 7.53
C ILE A 5 14.36 -4.47 6.67
N GLY A 6 14.42 -5.72 7.15
CA GLY A 6 14.99 -6.85 6.40
C GLY A 6 14.26 -7.16 5.09
N LEU A 7 12.97 -6.84 4.98
CA LEU A 7 12.19 -6.98 3.74
C LEU A 7 12.55 -5.96 2.65
N ALA A 8 13.17 -4.83 3.00
CA ALA A 8 13.49 -3.79 2.03
C ALA A 8 14.51 -4.28 0.98
N ILE A 9 15.51 -5.07 1.40
CA ILE A 9 16.58 -5.56 0.53
C ILE A 9 16.03 -6.54 -0.53
N PRO A 10 15.30 -7.62 -0.18
CA PRO A 10 14.66 -8.48 -1.16
C PRO A 10 13.70 -7.73 -2.09
N THR A 11 13.00 -6.71 -1.56
CA THR A 11 12.08 -5.87 -2.33
C THR A 11 12.77 -5.09 -3.43
N TYR A 12 13.88 -4.46 -3.12
CA TYR A 12 14.69 -3.78 -4.11
C TYR A 12 15.16 -4.74 -5.22
N PHE A 13 15.70 -5.91 -4.86
CA PHE A 13 16.19 -6.86 -5.85
C PHE A 13 15.07 -7.46 -6.70
N PHE A 14 13.93 -7.79 -6.11
CA PHE A 14 12.76 -8.27 -6.85
C PHE A 14 12.33 -7.27 -7.94
N PHE A 15 12.19 -5.98 -7.59
CA PHE A 15 11.84 -4.94 -8.57
C PHE A 15 12.90 -4.78 -9.66
N LYS A 16 14.18 -4.84 -9.28
CA LYS A 16 15.29 -4.76 -10.22
C LYS A 16 15.26 -5.90 -11.25
N TYR A 17 15.02 -7.14 -10.82
CA TYR A 17 15.01 -8.31 -11.72
C TYR A 17 13.69 -8.49 -12.48
N GLN A 18 12.62 -7.82 -12.06
CA GLN A 18 11.36 -7.77 -12.80
C GLN A 18 11.29 -6.60 -13.78
N PHE A 19 12.31 -5.73 -13.81
CA PHE A 19 12.32 -4.51 -14.62
C PHE A 19 11.05 -3.66 -14.41
N ILE A 20 10.51 -3.66 -13.19
CA ILE A 20 9.32 -2.87 -12.85
C ILE A 20 9.70 -1.39 -12.86
N GLY A 21 9.03 -0.61 -13.72
CA GLY A 21 9.26 0.83 -13.89
C GLY A 21 10.27 1.21 -14.98
N PHE A 22 10.82 0.26 -15.73
CA PHE A 22 11.68 0.54 -16.88
C PHE A 22 10.86 0.66 -18.18
N PRO A 23 11.26 1.54 -19.13
CA PRO A 23 10.67 1.56 -20.47
C PRO A 23 10.78 0.19 -21.14
N SER A 24 9.75 -0.22 -21.88
CA SER A 24 9.71 -1.53 -22.55
C SER A 24 10.85 -1.77 -23.55
N GLU A 25 11.51 -0.71 -23.99
CA GLU A 25 12.66 -0.73 -24.91
C GLU A 25 13.97 -1.14 -24.22
N ASP A 26 14.10 -0.91 -22.91
CA ASP A 26 15.29 -1.22 -22.12
C ASP A 26 15.26 -2.63 -21.51
N VAL A 27 14.15 -3.35 -21.71
CA VAL A 27 13.95 -4.71 -21.18
C VAL A 27 14.55 -5.73 -22.15
N PRO A 28 15.41 -6.67 -21.68
CA PRO A 28 15.96 -7.71 -22.54
C PRO A 28 14.87 -8.59 -23.18
N ASP A 29 14.96 -8.86 -24.48
CA ASP A 29 14.00 -9.71 -25.23
C ASP A 29 13.91 -11.14 -24.67
N ILE A 30 15.01 -11.63 -24.08
CA ILE A 30 15.07 -12.93 -23.39
C ILE A 30 15.04 -12.67 -21.89
N TYR A 31 13.86 -12.80 -21.31
CA TYR A 31 13.63 -12.60 -19.88
C TYR A 31 13.93 -13.88 -19.07
N ASN A 32 14.89 -13.82 -18.13
CA ASN A 32 15.11 -14.88 -17.15
C ASN A 32 14.41 -14.53 -15.83
N ALA A 33 13.35 -15.27 -15.49
CA ALA A 33 12.57 -15.09 -14.28
C ALA A 33 13.23 -15.66 -13.01
N GLU A 34 14.20 -16.57 -13.13
CA GLU A 34 14.77 -17.33 -12.02
C GLU A 34 15.32 -16.43 -10.88
N PRO A 35 16.10 -15.37 -11.15
CA PRO A 35 16.55 -14.47 -10.09
C PRO A 35 15.39 -13.78 -9.38
N SER A 36 14.35 -13.37 -10.12
CA SER A 36 13.18 -12.71 -9.52
C SER A 36 12.38 -13.66 -8.61
N LEU A 37 12.25 -14.93 -9.01
CA LEU A 37 11.57 -15.96 -8.21
C LEU A 37 12.34 -16.28 -6.94
N PHE A 38 13.67 -16.32 -7.00
CA PHE A 38 14.51 -16.50 -5.81
C PHE A 38 14.31 -15.36 -4.79
N TRP A 39 14.36 -14.11 -5.23
CA TRP A 39 14.12 -12.96 -4.34
C TRP A 39 12.68 -12.91 -3.83
N ASN A 40 11.71 -13.31 -4.65
CA ASN A 40 10.32 -13.45 -4.22
C ASN A 40 10.17 -14.52 -3.13
N TRP A 41 10.84 -15.66 -3.26
CA TRP A 41 10.84 -16.69 -2.23
C TRP A 41 11.42 -16.18 -0.91
N ILE A 42 12.53 -15.42 -0.94
CA ILE A 42 13.10 -14.78 0.26
C ILE A 42 12.09 -13.83 0.90
N MET A 43 11.36 -13.03 0.11
CA MET A 43 10.30 -12.17 0.66
C MET A 43 9.25 -12.99 1.40
N GLN A 44 8.78 -14.09 0.82
CA GLN A 44 7.75 -14.93 1.44
C GLN A 44 8.24 -15.54 2.76
N VAL A 45 9.50 -15.98 2.80
CA VAL A 45 10.15 -16.51 4.01
C VAL A 45 10.22 -15.45 5.10
N LEU A 46 10.48 -14.18 4.76
CA LEU A 46 10.51 -13.08 5.74
C LEU A 46 9.11 -12.57 6.12
N TYR A 47 8.15 -12.65 5.20
CA TYR A 47 6.78 -12.18 5.40
C TYR A 47 5.94 -13.12 6.27
N ASN A 48 6.09 -14.43 6.11
CA ASN A 48 5.32 -15.42 6.86
C ASN A 48 5.51 -15.33 8.40
N PRO A 49 6.73 -15.14 8.93
CA PRO A 49 6.94 -14.88 10.36
C PRO A 49 6.29 -13.59 10.83
N ILE A 50 6.27 -12.53 10.02
CA ILE A 50 5.60 -11.26 10.37
C ILE A 50 4.10 -11.52 10.56
N LEU A 51 3.47 -12.23 9.62
CA LEU A 51 2.06 -12.62 9.75
C LEU A 51 1.82 -13.47 11.00
N ALA A 52 2.71 -14.42 11.30
CA ALA A 52 2.58 -15.26 12.48
C ALA A 52 2.67 -14.44 13.79
N LEU A 53 3.60 -13.48 13.86
CA LEU A 53 3.77 -12.58 15.01
C LEU A 53 2.57 -11.65 15.21
N VAL A 54 1.96 -11.16 14.13
CA VAL A 54 0.74 -10.36 14.22
C VAL A 54 -0.42 -11.21 14.75
N LYS A 55 -0.56 -12.45 14.28
CA LYS A 55 -1.62 -13.37 14.76
C LYS A 55 -1.43 -13.77 16.22
N SER A 56 -0.19 -13.99 16.66
CA SER A 56 0.11 -14.35 18.05
C SER A 56 -0.05 -13.20 19.05
N SER A 57 -0.24 -11.95 18.57
CA SER A 57 -0.55 -10.81 19.43
C SER A 57 -1.95 -10.87 20.08
N THR A 58 -2.82 -11.78 19.61
CA THR A 58 -4.15 -12.01 20.18
C THR A 58 -4.09 -13.09 21.25
N ILE A 59 -4.63 -12.78 22.44
CA ILE A 59 -4.67 -13.66 23.61
C ILE A 59 -6.15 -13.90 23.98
N PRO A 60 -6.61 -15.17 24.05
CA PRO A 60 -5.91 -16.38 23.60
C PRO A 60 -5.80 -16.43 22.06
N ILE A 61 -4.75 -17.07 21.53
CA ILE A 61 -4.51 -17.17 20.08
C ILE A 61 -5.71 -17.83 19.36
N GLN A 62 -6.40 -18.74 20.05
CA GLN A 62 -7.61 -19.40 19.56
C GLN A 62 -8.76 -18.45 19.21
N ALA A 63 -8.82 -17.28 19.86
CA ALA A 63 -9.83 -16.26 19.56
C ALA A 63 -9.65 -15.64 18.16
N TYR A 64 -8.48 -15.80 17.52
CA TYR A 64 -8.26 -15.33 16.15
C TYR A 64 -9.12 -16.09 15.13
N TRP A 65 -9.22 -17.42 15.25
CA TRP A 65 -9.99 -18.26 14.32
C TRP A 65 -11.35 -18.69 14.87
N ASN A 66 -11.52 -18.75 16.19
CA ASN A 66 -12.78 -19.09 16.83
C ASN A 66 -13.48 -17.83 17.37
N LYS A 67 -14.38 -17.26 16.57
CA LYS A 67 -15.16 -16.06 16.91
C LYS A 67 -16.11 -16.24 18.10
N SER A 68 -16.35 -17.47 18.56
CA SER A 68 -17.14 -17.74 19.77
C SER A 68 -16.39 -17.39 21.06
N ILE A 69 -15.06 -17.26 21.01
CA ILE A 69 -14.22 -16.91 22.17
C ILE A 69 -13.95 -15.41 22.14
N LYS A 70 -14.30 -14.68 23.21
CA LYS A 70 -13.97 -13.26 23.33
C LYS A 70 -12.46 -13.09 23.58
N PRO A 71 -11.72 -12.34 22.75
CA PRO A 71 -10.31 -12.06 23.01
C PRO A 71 -10.17 -11.23 24.29
N GLN A 72 -9.26 -11.62 25.20
CA GLN A 72 -8.94 -10.86 26.42
C GLN A 72 -8.01 -9.69 26.13
N ARG A 73 -7.08 -9.88 25.18
CA ARG A 73 -6.12 -8.86 24.76
C ARG A 73 -5.81 -9.11 23.29
N GLY A 74 -5.84 -8.10 22.45
CA GLY A 74 -5.57 -8.25 21.03
C GLY A 74 -5.50 -6.89 20.36
N ILE A 75 -4.99 -6.88 19.13
CA ILE A 75 -5.03 -5.69 18.30
C ILE A 75 -6.48 -5.54 17.83
N ASP A 76 -7.10 -4.41 18.13
CA ASP A 76 -8.38 -4.05 17.53
C ASP A 76 -8.15 -3.87 16.03
N LEU A 77 -8.44 -4.91 15.25
CA LEU A 77 -8.28 -4.91 13.78
C LEU A 77 -8.86 -3.66 13.13
N PRO A 78 -10.12 -3.25 13.43
CA PRO A 78 -10.69 -2.02 12.89
C PRO A 78 -9.84 -0.78 13.18
N LEU A 79 -9.41 -0.63 14.42
CA LEU A 79 -8.62 0.51 14.86
C LEU A 79 -7.25 0.51 14.19
N PHE A 80 -6.60 -0.65 14.08
CA PHE A 80 -5.31 -0.80 13.43
C PHE A 80 -5.37 -0.45 11.93
N TYR A 81 -6.39 -0.93 11.22
CA TYR A 81 -6.59 -0.58 9.81
C TYR A 81 -6.87 0.91 9.62
N VAL A 82 -7.74 1.50 10.46
CA VAL A 82 -8.05 2.94 10.40
C VAL A 82 -6.82 3.78 10.70
N LEU A 83 -6.05 3.46 11.74
CA LEU A 83 -4.82 4.18 12.10
C LEU A 83 -3.78 4.10 10.99
N THR A 84 -3.57 2.91 10.42
CA THR A 84 -2.63 2.72 9.31
C THR A 84 -3.07 3.55 8.10
N ALA A 85 -4.36 3.56 7.79
CA ALA A 85 -4.88 4.33 6.66
C ALA A 85 -4.79 5.86 6.87
N ILE A 86 -4.92 6.34 8.11
CA ILE A 86 -4.68 7.77 8.44
C ILE A 86 -3.19 8.12 8.21
N ILE A 87 -2.27 7.27 8.67
CA ILE A 87 -0.82 7.48 8.48
C ILE A 87 -0.47 7.52 6.99
N THR A 88 -1.05 6.64 6.17
CA THR A 88 -0.82 6.65 4.73
C THR A 88 -1.31 7.94 4.09
N ILE A 89 -2.51 8.42 4.44
CA ILE A 89 -3.04 9.69 3.90
C ILE A 89 -2.11 10.86 4.24
N ILE A 90 -1.61 10.92 5.48
CA ILE A 90 -0.65 11.97 5.90
C ILE A 90 0.62 11.89 5.05
N THR A 91 1.13 10.68 4.82
CA THR A 91 2.36 10.47 4.06
C THR A 91 2.17 10.87 2.59
N ASP A 92 1.02 10.56 1.99
CA ASP A 92 0.67 10.98 0.63
C ASP A 92 0.66 12.51 0.49
N PHE A 93 0.08 13.22 1.47
CA PHE A 93 0.11 14.69 1.51
C PHE A 93 1.54 15.23 1.65
N LEU A 94 2.40 14.61 2.45
CA LEU A 94 3.80 15.02 2.58
C LEU A 94 4.59 14.82 1.29
N VAL A 95 4.39 13.69 0.60
CA VAL A 95 5.01 13.41 -0.70
C VAL A 95 4.56 14.42 -1.74
N LEU A 96 3.28 14.78 -1.77
CA LEU A 96 2.78 15.89 -2.59
C LEU A 96 3.44 17.23 -2.20
N LEU A 97 3.74 17.48 -0.93
CA LEU A 97 4.29 18.78 -0.52
C LEU A 97 5.77 18.96 -0.92
N ILE A 98 6.56 17.87 -0.95
CA ILE A 98 8.02 17.92 -1.22
C ILE A 98 8.34 18.70 -2.49
N PRO A 99 7.79 18.37 -3.67
CA PRO A 99 8.16 19.08 -4.87
C PRO A 99 7.54 20.48 -4.91
N PHE A 100 6.34 20.69 -4.34
CA PHE A 100 5.70 22.01 -4.32
C PHE A 100 6.58 23.07 -3.64
N TRP A 101 7.26 22.67 -2.56
CA TRP A 101 8.24 23.51 -1.88
C TRP A 101 9.48 23.79 -2.74
N VAL A 102 9.98 22.80 -3.47
CA VAL A 102 11.14 22.94 -4.37
C VAL A 102 10.85 23.87 -5.57
N PHE A 103 9.63 23.84 -6.11
CA PHE A 103 9.29 24.58 -7.33
C PHE A 103 8.89 26.05 -7.10
N PHE A 104 8.56 26.44 -5.86
CA PHE A 104 8.20 27.84 -5.56
C PHE A 104 9.37 28.83 -5.74
N GLY A 105 10.60 28.32 -5.87
CA GLY A 105 11.80 29.12 -6.12
C GLY A 105 12.30 29.15 -7.58
N LEU A 106 11.74 28.36 -8.51
CA LEU A 106 12.32 28.17 -9.85
C LEU A 106 11.51 28.83 -10.98
N LYS A 107 12.11 29.81 -11.67
CA LYS A 107 11.58 30.38 -12.93
C LYS A 107 11.82 29.42 -14.11
N MET A 108 10.92 28.47 -14.35
CA MET A 108 11.07 27.48 -15.45
C MET A 108 10.14 27.73 -16.65
N ARG A 109 10.52 27.14 -17.80
CA ARG A 109 9.75 27.09 -19.05
C ARG A 109 8.42 26.36 -18.82
N ILE A 110 7.31 26.98 -19.24
CA ILE A 110 5.92 26.54 -18.96
C ILE A 110 5.68 25.05 -19.28
N ALA A 111 6.29 24.50 -20.34
CA ALA A 111 6.16 23.08 -20.68
C ALA A 111 6.69 22.11 -19.61
N ALA A 112 7.74 22.47 -18.86
CA ALA A 112 8.22 21.68 -17.72
C ALA A 112 7.28 21.82 -16.51
N LYS A 113 6.72 23.02 -16.32
CA LYS A 113 5.73 23.31 -15.28
C LYS A 113 4.43 22.52 -15.47
N VAL A 114 3.95 22.40 -16.72
CA VAL A 114 2.74 21.63 -17.04
C VAL A 114 2.94 20.14 -16.79
N ARG A 115 4.05 19.53 -17.24
CA ARG A 115 4.35 18.12 -16.98
C ARG A 115 4.37 17.80 -15.49
N LEU A 116 4.98 18.69 -14.71
CA LEU A 116 5.00 18.56 -13.26
C LEU A 116 3.59 18.65 -12.65
N ILE A 117 2.77 19.63 -13.07
CA ILE A 117 1.39 19.76 -12.59
C ILE A 117 0.58 18.50 -12.92
N VAL A 118 0.78 17.88 -14.08
CA VAL A 118 0.09 16.64 -14.45
C VAL A 118 0.45 15.50 -13.48
N VAL A 119 1.74 15.29 -13.21
CA VAL A 119 2.19 14.28 -12.23
C VAL A 119 1.59 14.55 -10.84
N PHE A 120 1.55 15.81 -10.43
CA PHE A 120 0.91 16.23 -9.18
C PHE A 120 -0.59 15.95 -9.11
N LEU A 121 -1.31 16.19 -10.21
CA LEU A 121 -2.75 15.94 -10.28
C LEU A 121 -3.04 14.43 -10.22
N VAL A 122 -2.18 13.60 -10.82
CA VAL A 122 -2.29 12.14 -10.73
C VAL A 122 -2.07 11.70 -9.28
N CYS A 123 -1.02 12.17 -8.61
CA CYS A 123 -0.79 11.87 -7.19
C CYS A 123 -1.93 12.38 -6.28
N GLY A 124 -2.49 13.56 -6.57
CA GLY A 124 -3.65 14.09 -5.84
C GLY A 124 -4.90 13.22 -6.01
N ALA A 125 -5.13 12.66 -7.21
CA ALA A 125 -6.22 11.72 -7.45
C ALA A 125 -6.05 10.43 -6.64
N VAL A 126 -4.82 9.91 -6.51
CA VAL A 126 -4.51 8.76 -5.65
C VAL A 126 -4.90 9.05 -4.19
N THR A 127 -4.59 10.25 -3.67
CA THR A 127 -4.98 10.64 -2.30
C THR A 127 -6.51 10.68 -2.10
N VAL A 128 -7.27 11.11 -3.10
CA VAL A 128 -8.75 11.09 -3.04
C VAL A 128 -9.28 9.66 -2.95
N VAL A 129 -8.71 8.73 -3.71
CA VAL A 129 -9.07 7.30 -3.64
C VAL A 129 -8.75 6.71 -2.26
N ALA A 130 -7.60 7.07 -1.68
CA ALA A 130 -7.24 6.65 -0.32
C ALA A 130 -8.25 7.13 0.74
N ILE A 131 -8.80 8.34 0.60
CA ILE A 131 -9.86 8.87 1.49
C ILE A 131 -11.16 8.07 1.33
N ILE A 132 -11.56 7.76 0.09
CA ILE A 132 -12.75 6.94 -0.19
C ILE A 132 -12.59 5.54 0.42
N ARG A 133 -11.40 4.95 0.34
CA ARG A 133 -11.07 3.66 0.95
C ARG A 133 -11.26 3.66 2.46
N VAL A 134 -10.83 4.71 3.17
CA VAL A 134 -11.06 4.84 4.62
C VAL A 134 -12.55 4.91 4.94
N HIS A 135 -13.32 5.62 4.11
CA HIS A 135 -14.76 5.71 4.28
C HIS A 135 -15.44 4.33 4.16
N GLU A 136 -15.05 3.55 3.15
CA GLU A 136 -15.53 2.18 2.98
C GLU A 136 -15.09 1.24 4.12
N PHE A 137 -13.86 1.38 4.61
CA PHE A 137 -13.42 0.63 5.80
C PHE A 137 -14.25 0.97 7.04
N ARG A 138 -14.61 2.25 7.25
CA ARG A 138 -15.49 2.60 8.37
C ARG A 138 -16.86 1.94 8.25
N LYS A 139 -17.44 1.87 7.06
CA LYS A 139 -18.71 1.15 6.83
C LYS A 139 -18.59 -0.34 7.13
N LYS A 140 -17.53 -1.00 6.63
CA LYS A 140 -17.25 -2.43 6.88
C LYS A 140 -17.09 -2.78 8.35
N PHE A 141 -16.35 -1.95 9.11
CA PHE A 141 -15.98 -2.33 10.47
C PHE A 141 -16.96 -1.85 11.56
N TYR A 142 -17.63 -0.71 11.36
CA TYR A 142 -18.53 -0.13 12.36
C TYR A 142 -20.02 -0.44 12.11
N HIS A 143 -20.36 -1.26 11.11
CA HIS A 143 -21.75 -1.67 10.80
C HIS A 143 -22.74 -0.49 10.79
N ILE A 144 -22.33 0.63 10.19
CA ILE A 144 -23.13 1.86 10.18
C ILE A 144 -24.40 1.68 9.31
N ASP A 145 -24.35 0.75 8.35
CA ASP A 145 -25.49 0.33 7.53
C ASP A 145 -25.79 -1.17 7.74
N PRO A 146 -27.02 -1.55 8.15
CA PRO A 146 -27.40 -2.95 8.37
C PRO A 146 -27.49 -3.80 7.08
N ASP A 147 -27.42 -3.19 5.91
CA ASP A 147 -27.55 -3.82 4.57
C ASP A 147 -26.23 -3.79 3.77
N TYR A 148 -25.09 -3.61 4.45
CA TYR A 148 -23.78 -3.56 3.78
C TYR A 148 -23.33 -4.95 3.33
N ASP A 149 -23.51 -5.27 2.04
CA ASP A 149 -22.95 -6.48 1.42
C ASP A 149 -21.47 -6.28 1.05
N PRO A 150 -20.52 -7.01 1.69
CA PRO A 150 -19.10 -6.93 1.37
C PRO A 150 -18.77 -7.27 -0.09
N ARG A 151 -19.65 -7.99 -0.81
CA ARG A 151 -19.47 -8.38 -2.22
C ARG A 151 -19.72 -7.23 -3.19
N ASN A 152 -20.51 -6.23 -2.78
CA ASN A 152 -20.76 -5.01 -3.56
C ASN A 152 -19.81 -3.86 -3.18
N SER A 153 -18.83 -4.12 -2.32
CA SER A 153 -17.85 -3.12 -1.88
C SER A 153 -16.83 -2.85 -2.99
N LEU A 154 -16.89 -1.65 -3.57
CA LEU A 154 -15.89 -1.17 -4.52
C LEU A 154 -14.50 -0.95 -3.89
N GLY A 155 -14.39 -1.01 -2.56
CA GLY A 155 -13.15 -0.71 -1.85
C GLY A 155 -11.97 -1.58 -2.26
N GLU A 156 -12.18 -2.86 -2.55
CA GLU A 156 -11.10 -3.79 -2.96
C GLU A 156 -10.65 -3.56 -4.39
N ILE A 157 -11.57 -3.24 -5.29
CA ILE A 157 -11.27 -2.90 -6.69
C ILE A 157 -10.55 -1.55 -6.73
N LEU A 158 -11.07 -0.55 -6.01
CA LEU A 158 -10.46 0.78 -5.91
C LEU A 158 -9.07 0.72 -5.28
N SER A 159 -8.84 -0.13 -4.28
CA SER A 159 -7.51 -0.32 -3.67
C SER A 159 -6.50 -0.92 -4.65
N ASN A 160 -6.92 -1.89 -5.48
CA ASN A 160 -6.05 -2.42 -6.52
C ASN A 160 -5.74 -1.38 -7.59
N ILE A 161 -6.73 -0.58 -8.00
CA ILE A 161 -6.51 0.53 -8.95
C ILE A 161 -5.56 1.57 -8.35
N GLU A 162 -5.72 1.92 -7.08
CA GLU A 162 -4.86 2.87 -6.35
C GLU A 162 -3.39 2.44 -6.37
N VAL A 163 -3.09 1.18 -6.04
CA VAL A 163 -1.72 0.65 -6.05
C VAL A 163 -1.12 0.70 -7.45
N ASN A 164 -1.89 0.31 -8.47
CA ASN A 164 -1.40 0.34 -9.86
C ASN A 164 -1.20 1.76 -10.38
N LEU A 165 -2.10 2.69 -10.04
CA LEU A 165 -1.98 4.09 -10.43
C LEU A 165 -0.80 4.77 -9.72
N ALA A 166 -0.55 4.43 -8.44
CA ALA A 166 0.58 4.93 -7.67
C ALA A 166 1.94 4.41 -8.17
N ILE A 167 2.00 3.24 -8.82
CA ILE A 167 3.23 2.72 -9.44
C ILE A 167 3.54 3.45 -10.76
N ILE A 168 2.52 3.89 -11.48
CA ILE A 168 2.66 4.58 -12.78
C ILE A 168 3.00 6.06 -12.61
N ALA A 169 2.58 6.68 -11.50
CA ALA A 169 2.83 8.08 -11.16
C ALA A 169 4.27 8.34 -10.68
#